data_AF-A0A3P7DSE6-F1
#
_entry.id   AF-A0A3P7DSE6-F1
#
_cell.length_a   1.000
_cell.length_b   1.000
_cell.length_c   1.000
_cell.angle_alpha   90.00
_cell.angle_beta   90.00
_cell.angle_gamma   90.00
#
_symmetry.space_group_name_H-M   'P 1'
#
loop_
_entity.id
_entity.type
_entity.pdbx_description
1 polymer ?
#
loop_
_entity_poly.entity_id
_entity_poly.type
_entity_poly.pdbx_seq_one_letter_code
_entity_poly.pdbx_strand_id
1 'polypeptide(L)'
;MQYYPRHCSGSFYLLTGNLARLLFDQARFCTLFWIEDVHVTGHLGLRVHARYEKWNEKILFKWNQLEEVIKTPNILFTLIYSPKEHIQLWKWLTNYYGYE
;
A
#
# COMPACT_ATOMS: atom_id res chain seq x y z
N MET A 1 -17.14 -1.07 -23.52
CA MET A 1 -17.20 -1.03 -22.04
C MET A 1 -16.10 -0.11 -21.55
N GLN A 2 -16.41 0.94 -20.80
CA GLN A 2 -15.38 1.79 -20.18
C GLN A 2 -14.93 1.11 -18.88
N TYR A 3 -13.80 0.40 -18.95
CA TYR A 3 -13.13 -0.12 -17.76
C TYR A 3 -12.41 1.03 -17.05
N TYR A 4 -12.28 0.93 -15.73
CA TYR A 4 -11.40 1.83 -14.98
C TYR A 4 -9.97 1.77 -15.55
N PRO A 5 -9.22 2.89 -15.50
CA PRO A 5 -7.80 2.84 -15.82
C PRO A 5 -7.10 1.84 -14.88
N ARG A 6 -5.92 1.36 -15.30
CA ARG A 6 -5.05 0.60 -14.42
C ARG A 6 -4.82 1.41 -13.14
N HIS A 7 -5.10 0.82 -11.99
CA HIS A 7 -5.00 1.45 -10.67
C HIS A 7 -4.48 0.42 -9.66
N CYS A 8 -3.98 0.89 -8.52
CA CYS A 8 -3.73 0.09 -7.34
C CYS A 8 -5.00 0.07 -6.50
N SER A 9 -5.47 -1.12 -6.15
CA SER A 9 -6.61 -1.31 -5.25
C SER A 9 -6.13 -1.86 -3.92
N GLY A 10 -6.73 -1.44 -2.80
CA GLY A 10 -6.53 -2.10 -1.51
C GLY A 10 -6.61 -1.15 -0.33
N SER A 11 -6.05 -1.56 0.80
CA SER A 11 -6.02 -0.73 2.01
C SER A 11 -4.87 0.28 2.04
N PHE A 12 -3.86 0.09 1.18
CA PHE A 12 -2.71 0.98 1.05
C PHE A 12 -2.03 0.77 -0.31
N TYR A 13 -1.22 1.74 -0.70
CA TYR A 13 -0.32 1.67 -1.85
C TYR A 13 0.99 2.38 -1.52
N LEU A 14 2.07 1.99 -2.21
CA LEU A 14 3.37 2.63 -2.08
C LEU A 14 3.63 3.56 -3.26
N LEU A 15 4.11 4.75 -2.97
CA LEU A 15 4.50 5.75 -3.96
C LEU A 15 5.96 6.13 -3.74
N THR A 16 6.67 6.44 -4.83
CA THR A 16 7.93 7.18 -4.71
C THR A 16 7.64 8.62 -4.28
N GLY A 17 8.52 9.22 -3.48
CA GLY A 17 8.26 10.56 -2.92
C GLY A 17 8.00 11.65 -3.97
N ASN A 18 8.64 11.56 -5.14
CA ASN A 18 8.42 12.47 -6.26
C ASN A 18 7.05 12.29 -6.93
N LEU A 19 6.50 11.07 -6.96
CA LEU A 19 5.21 10.78 -7.60
C LEU A 19 4.06 11.49 -6.88
N ALA A 20 4.10 11.54 -5.54
CA ALA A 20 3.09 12.24 -4.75
C ALA A 20 2.90 13.70 -5.18
N ARG A 21 3.99 14.43 -5.43
CA ARG A 21 3.94 15.81 -5.92
C ARG A 21 3.30 15.92 -7.31
N LEU A 22 3.69 15.03 -8.23
CA LEU A 22 3.14 15.02 -9.59
C LEU A 22 1.63 14.77 -9.60
N LEU A 23 1.16 13.81 -8.78
CA LEU A 23 -0.27 13.52 -8.63
C LEU A 23 -1.02 14.74 -8.08
N PHE A 24 -0.47 15.38 -7.03
CA PHE A 24 -1.05 16.58 -6.44
C PHE A 24 -1.16 17.74 -7.45
N ASP A 25 -0.11 17.99 -8.23
CA ASP A 25 -0.08 19.05 -9.24
C ASP A 25 -1.13 18.84 -10.35
N GLN A 26 -1.50 17.58 -10.64
CA GLN A 26 -2.55 17.22 -11.60
C GLN A 26 -3.96 17.26 -11.01
N ALA A 27 -4.12 17.03 -9.70
CA ALA A 27 -5.43 16.92 -9.06
C ALA A 27 -6.31 18.17 -9.28
N ARG A 28 -5.71 19.37 -9.31
CA ARG A 28 -6.40 20.64 -9.57
C ARG A 28 -7.00 20.77 -10.98
N PHE A 29 -6.61 19.92 -11.91
CA PHE A 29 -7.08 19.92 -13.31
C PHE A 29 -8.00 18.73 -13.62
N CYS A 30 -8.44 18.01 -12.59
CA CYS A 30 -9.23 16.79 -12.72
C CYS A 30 -10.56 16.90 -11.98
N THR A 31 -11.61 16.36 -12.58
CA THR A 31 -12.83 16.05 -11.85
C THR A 31 -12.56 14.92 -10.86
N LEU A 32 -12.98 15.13 -9.62
CA LEU A 32 -12.91 14.11 -8.57
C LEU A 32 -13.72 12.87 -8.99
N PHE A 33 -13.16 11.70 -8.74
CA PHE A 33 -13.85 10.42 -8.90
C PHE A 33 -14.04 9.78 -7.52
N TRP A 34 -15.22 9.24 -7.25
CA TRP A 34 -15.65 8.90 -5.88
C TRP A 34 -14.93 7.66 -5.29
N ILE A 35 -14.38 6.79 -6.14
CA ILE A 35 -13.51 5.70 -5.69
C ILE A 35 -12.08 6.25 -5.61
N GLU A 36 -11.58 6.49 -4.40
CA GLU A 36 -10.29 7.15 -4.16
C GLU A 36 -9.13 6.42 -4.85
N ASP A 37 -9.01 5.10 -4.68
CA ASP A 37 -8.01 4.26 -5.37
C ASP A 37 -8.01 4.48 -6.90
N VAL A 38 -9.19 4.50 -7.51
CA VAL A 38 -9.36 4.72 -8.95
C VAL A 38 -9.02 6.16 -9.31
N HIS A 39 -9.35 7.13 -8.45
CA HIS A 39 -9.04 8.54 -8.69
C HIS A 39 -7.53 8.81 -8.62
N VAL A 40 -6.92 8.50 -7.48
CA VAL A 40 -5.53 8.85 -7.17
C VAL A 40 -4.58 7.98 -7.98
N THR A 41 -4.73 6.66 -7.89
CA THR A 41 -3.76 5.77 -8.53
C THR A 41 -4.11 5.49 -9.98
N GLY A 42 -5.38 5.59 -10.39
CA GLY A 42 -5.79 5.35 -11.77
C GLY A 42 -5.85 6.62 -12.64
N HIS A 43 -6.78 7.51 -12.35
CA HIS A 43 -7.05 8.71 -13.16
C HIS A 43 -5.87 9.70 -13.11
N LEU A 44 -5.39 10.07 -11.93
CA LEU A 44 -4.21 10.94 -11.79
C LEU A 44 -2.94 10.21 -12.23
N GLY A 45 -2.80 8.93 -11.87
CA GLY A 45 -1.69 8.08 -12.29
C GLY A 45 -1.52 8.01 -13.81
N LEU A 46 -2.61 7.92 -14.57
CA LEU A 46 -2.58 7.96 -16.04
C LEU A 46 -2.03 9.29 -16.58
N ARG A 47 -2.42 10.43 -15.98
CA ARG A 47 -2.01 11.78 -16.43
C ARG A 47 -0.53 12.07 -16.20
N VAL A 48 0.05 11.48 -15.17
CA VAL A 48 1.49 11.62 -14.86
C VAL A 48 2.34 10.49 -15.43
N HIS A 49 1.74 9.59 -16.23
CA HIS A 49 2.39 8.39 -16.75
C HIS A 49 3.05 7.54 -15.65
N ALA A 50 2.34 7.32 -14.54
CA ALA A 50 2.84 6.54 -13.42
C ALA A 50 3.18 5.10 -13.85
N ARG A 51 4.30 4.59 -13.32
CA ARG A 51 4.68 3.18 -13.45
C ARG A 51 4.09 2.39 -12.29
N TYR A 52 3.45 1.26 -12.61
CA TYR A 52 2.79 0.40 -11.63
C TYR A 52 3.56 -0.91 -11.47
N GLU A 53 3.82 -1.28 -10.22
CA GLU A 53 4.46 -2.54 -9.85
C GLU A 53 3.51 -3.37 -9.00
N LYS A 54 3.47 -4.68 -9.24
CA LYS A 54 2.64 -5.58 -8.44
C LYS A 54 3.42 -5.98 -7.19
N TRP A 55 2.86 -5.67 -6.02
CA TRP A 55 3.45 -5.99 -4.72
C TRP A 55 2.67 -7.06 -3.96
N ASN A 56 1.64 -7.65 -4.56
CA ASN A 56 0.70 -8.56 -3.89
C ASN A 56 1.39 -9.75 -3.21
N GLU A 57 2.50 -10.26 -3.76
CA GLU A 57 3.26 -11.38 -3.17
C GLU A 57 4.00 -11.00 -1.88
N LYS A 58 4.18 -9.70 -1.62
CA LYS A 58 4.84 -9.16 -0.42
C LYS A 58 3.84 -8.70 0.64
N ILE A 59 2.54 -8.91 0.42
CA ILE A 59 1.46 -8.43 1.29
C ILE A 59 0.64 -9.61 1.78
N LEU A 60 0.43 -9.70 3.09
CA LEU A 60 -0.45 -10.68 3.71
C LEU A 60 -1.74 -10.00 4.22
N PHE A 61 -2.84 -10.22 3.50
CA PHE A 61 -4.20 -9.74 3.85
C PHE A 61 -5.00 -10.74 4.70
N LYS A 62 -4.33 -11.54 5.52
CA LYS A 62 -4.98 -12.53 6.38
C LYS A 62 -5.04 -12.03 7.83
N TRP A 63 -6.19 -12.21 8.44
CA TRP A 63 -6.52 -11.73 9.78
C TRP A 63 -5.97 -12.65 10.86
N ASN A 64 -5.50 -12.08 11.98
CA ASN A 64 -5.10 -12.82 13.19
C ASN A 64 -4.02 -13.89 12.96
N GLN A 65 -3.09 -13.65 12.03
CA GLN A 65 -2.03 -14.58 11.67
C GLN A 65 -0.62 -14.03 11.95
N LEU A 66 -0.44 -13.35 13.08
CA LEU A 66 0.88 -12.80 13.47
C LEU A 66 2.00 -13.87 13.41
N GLU A 67 1.70 -15.11 13.79
CA GLU A 67 2.67 -16.20 13.65
C GLU A 67 3.04 -16.53 12.20
N GLU A 68 2.09 -16.49 11.26
CA GLU A 68 2.36 -16.73 9.83
C GLU A 68 3.22 -15.60 9.27
N VAL A 69 2.93 -14.35 9.68
CA VAL A 69 3.74 -13.17 9.31
C VAL A 69 5.18 -13.34 9.77
N ILE A 70 5.38 -13.66 11.05
CA ILE A 70 6.71 -13.83 11.66
C ILE A 70 7.51 -14.97 10.98
N LYS A 71 6.83 -16.04 10.57
CA LYS A 71 7.45 -17.21 9.92
C LYS A 71 7.71 -17.00 8.41
N THR A 72 7.20 -15.92 7.81
CA THR A 72 7.27 -15.70 6.36
C THR A 72 8.20 -14.53 6.02
N PRO A 73 9.50 -14.76 5.72
CA PRO A 73 10.51 -13.70 5.61
C PRO A 73 10.29 -12.70 4.46
N ASN A 74 9.41 -13.03 3.50
CA ASN A 74 9.17 -12.22 2.31
C ASN A 74 7.97 -11.27 2.43
N ILE A 75 7.24 -11.30 3.54
CA ILE A 75 6.11 -10.39 3.79
C ILE A 75 6.66 -9.06 4.30
N LEU A 76 6.38 -7.99 3.55
CA LEU A 76 6.74 -6.62 3.93
C LEU A 76 5.57 -5.88 4.59
N PHE A 77 4.34 -6.23 4.22
CA PHE A 77 3.14 -5.58 4.74
C PHE A 77 2.12 -6.62 5.20
N THR A 78 1.54 -6.39 6.36
CA THR A 78 0.45 -7.18 6.89
C THR A 78 -0.57 -6.28 7.56
N LEU A 79 -1.81 -6.74 7.60
CA LEU A 79 -2.90 -6.03 8.25
C LEU A 79 -3.06 -6.55 9.68
N ILE A 80 -2.75 -5.70 10.66
CA ILE A 80 -2.86 -6.00 12.08
C ILE A 80 -3.86 -5.05 12.72
N TYR A 81 -4.85 -5.60 13.42
CA TYR A 81 -5.93 -4.82 14.02
C TYR A 81 -5.76 -4.62 15.53
N SER A 82 -5.19 -5.60 16.22
CA SER A 82 -5.06 -5.54 17.68
C SER A 82 -3.82 -4.73 18.07
N PRO A 83 -3.95 -3.69 18.92
CA PRO A 83 -2.78 -3.00 19.47
C PRO A 83 -1.80 -3.96 20.17
N LYS A 84 -2.30 -5.06 20.75
CA LYS A 84 -1.45 -6.11 21.35
C LYS A 84 -0.57 -6.80 20.32
N GLU A 85 -1.14 -7.14 19.15
CA GLU A 85 -0.39 -7.77 18.06
C GLU A 85 0.64 -6.79 17.46
N HIS A 86 0.31 -5.49 17.36
CA HIS A 86 1.28 -4.45 16.95
C HIS A 86 2.50 -4.43 17.88
N ILE A 87 2.27 -4.43 19.20
CA ILE A 87 3.35 -4.47 20.20
C ILE A 87 4.16 -5.77 20.10
N GLN A 88 3.50 -6.92 19.90
CA GLN A 88 4.18 -8.20 19.77
C GLN A 88 5.03 -8.27 18.49
N LEU A 89 4.50 -7.80 17.35
CA LEU A 89 5.25 -7.72 16.10
C LEU A 89 6.45 -6.79 16.26
N TRP A 90 6.25 -5.61 16.86
CA TRP A 90 7.33 -4.65 17.07
C TRP A 90 8.45 -5.24 17.93
N LYS A 91 8.11 -5.87 19.07
CA LYS A 91 9.09 -6.57 19.93
C LYS A 91 9.83 -7.69 19.20
N TRP A 92 9.13 -8.44 18.35
CA TRP A 92 9.77 -9.48 17.56
C TRP A 92 10.75 -8.88 16.55
N LEU A 93 10.36 -7.82 15.83
CA LEU A 93 11.21 -7.12 14.86
C LEU A 93 12.47 -6.53 15.51
N THR A 94 12.33 -5.86 16.67
CA THR A 94 13.48 -5.28 17.39
C THR A 94 14.47 -6.36 17.82
N ASN A 95 13.98 -7.49 18.35
CA ASN A 95 14.82 -8.61 18.77
C ASN A 95 15.50 -9.32 17.59
N TYR A 96 14.80 -9.42 16.44
CA TYR A 96 15.32 -10.12 15.27
C TYR A 96 16.38 -9.30 14.51
N TYR A 97 16.16 -7.99 14.35
CA TYR A 97 17.04 -7.12 13.57
C TYR A 97 18.04 -6.30 14.40
N GLY A 98 17.89 -6.26 15.72
CA GLY A 98 18.83 -5.58 16.62
C GLY A 98 18.72 -4.05 16.61
N TYR A 99 17.52 -3.50 16.38
CA TYR A 99 17.26 -2.07 16.54
C TYR A 99 16.79 -1.80 17.98
N GLU A 100 17.73 -1.42 18.86
CA GLU A 100 17.44 -0.73 20.13
C GLU A 100 17.54 0.79 19.94
#